data_AF-A0A520HF66-F1
#
_entry.id   AF-A0A520HF66-F1
#
_cell.length_a   1.000
_cell.length_b   1.000
_cell.length_c   1.000
_cell.angle_alpha   90.00
_cell.angle_beta   90.00
_cell.angle_gamma   90.00
#
_symmetry.space_group_name_H-M   'P 1'
#
loop_
_entity.id
_entity.type
_entity.pdbx_description
1 polymer ?
#
loop_
_entity_poly.entity_id
_entity_poly.type
_entity_poly.pdbx_seq_one_letter_code
_entity_poly.pdbx_strand_id
1 'polypeptide(L)'
;MVVFRLLITFALCFVAGVARAECRPGSIDALPERAMLHLPAAGVTGPVPLVILLHGSTGTGAEMLRDSHLAETADRHGFVVAAPDGGIAADRGFVWNIPGVPTVTGSMPARDARDDVRYLTGLIDRLVATGCVDGTRVYATGLSGGGRMTSWLGCVAARRFAAIAPV
;
A
#
# COMPACT_ATOMS: atom_id res chain seq x y z
N MET A 1 31.41 1.57 -65.22
CA MET A 1 30.52 0.69 -64.44
C MET A 1 30.89 0.86 -62.96
N VAL A 2 30.18 1.73 -62.24
CA VAL A 2 30.50 2.08 -60.84
C VAL A 2 29.74 1.12 -59.92
N VAL A 3 30.47 0.34 -59.12
CA VAL A 3 29.89 -0.60 -58.16
C VAL A 3 29.58 0.14 -56.86
N PHE A 4 28.31 0.39 -56.59
CA PHE A 4 27.83 0.94 -55.32
C PHE A 4 27.80 -0.17 -54.27
N ARG A 5 28.71 -0.13 -53.28
CA ARG A 5 28.65 -0.99 -52.10
C ARG A 5 27.65 -0.39 -51.10
N LEU A 6 26.50 -1.04 -50.97
CA LEU A 6 25.49 -0.72 -49.96
C LEU A 6 25.99 -1.25 -48.59
N LEU A 7 26.34 -0.36 -47.67
CA LEU A 7 26.62 -0.70 -46.28
C LEU A 7 25.29 -0.74 -45.52
N ILE A 8 24.84 -1.93 -45.12
CA ILE A 8 23.68 -2.11 -44.24
C ILE A 8 24.19 -2.03 -42.80
N THR A 9 23.88 -0.93 -42.11
CA THR A 9 24.16 -0.78 -40.68
C THR A 9 23.05 -1.47 -39.88
N PHE A 10 23.36 -2.61 -39.25
CA PHE A 10 22.47 -3.23 -38.26
C PHE A 10 22.46 -2.37 -37.00
N ALA A 11 21.37 -1.62 -36.78
CA ALA A 11 21.13 -0.97 -35.50
C ALA A 11 20.70 -2.03 -34.46
N LEU A 12 21.61 -2.41 -33.55
CA LEU A 12 21.24 -3.18 -32.36
C LEU A 12 20.33 -2.31 -31.48
N CYS A 13 19.03 -2.59 -31.47
CA CYS A 13 18.13 -2.08 -30.44
C CYS A 13 18.46 -2.79 -29.12
N PHE A 14 19.22 -2.13 -28.24
CA PHE A 14 19.31 -2.53 -26.84
C PHE A 14 17.93 -2.28 -26.20
N VAL A 15 17.15 -3.33 -26.03
CA VAL A 15 16.00 -3.30 -25.13
C VAL A 15 16.59 -3.29 -23.72
N ALA A 16 16.73 -2.11 -23.13
CA ALA A 16 17.05 -1.98 -21.72
C ALA A 16 15.88 -2.62 -20.94
N GLY A 17 16.05 -3.89 -20.56
CA GLY A 17 15.13 -4.56 -19.65
C GLY A 17 15.08 -3.75 -18.36
N VAL A 18 13.89 -3.29 -17.97
CA VAL A 18 13.69 -2.67 -16.67
C VAL A 18 14.02 -3.72 -15.63
N ALA A 19 15.21 -3.63 -15.02
CA ALA A 19 15.60 -4.54 -13.95
C ALA A 19 14.58 -4.37 -12.83
N ARG A 20 13.79 -5.41 -12.56
CA ARG A 20 12.93 -5.43 -11.38
C ARG A 20 13.83 -5.44 -10.16
N ALA A 21 13.56 -4.55 -9.20
CA ALA A 21 14.23 -4.60 -7.92
C ALA A 21 14.04 -6.01 -7.34
N GLU A 22 15.16 -6.66 -7.01
CA GLU A 22 15.14 -7.94 -6.32
C GLU A 22 14.45 -7.75 -4.97
N CYS A 23 13.56 -8.67 -4.61
CA CYS A 23 12.83 -8.58 -3.34
C CYS A 23 13.82 -8.64 -2.17
N ARG A 24 13.77 -7.61 -1.31
CA ARG A 24 14.56 -7.50 -0.08
C ARG A 24 13.63 -7.50 1.14
N PRO A 25 13.25 -8.66 1.69
CA PRO A 25 12.31 -8.75 2.80
C PRO A 25 12.72 -7.88 4.01
N GLY A 26 14.00 -7.86 4.39
CA GLY A 26 14.48 -7.05 5.52
C GLY A 26 14.35 -5.53 5.32
N SER A 27 14.04 -5.05 4.10
CA SER A 27 13.72 -3.63 3.86
C SER A 27 12.25 -3.29 4.12
N ILE A 28 11.36 -4.30 4.19
CA ILE A 28 9.97 -4.15 4.66
C ILE A 28 9.99 -3.91 6.17
N ASP A 29 10.77 -4.69 6.92
CA ASP A 29 10.87 -4.58 8.38
C ASP A 29 11.48 -3.25 8.87
N ALA A 30 12.21 -2.55 7.99
CA ALA A 30 12.83 -1.26 8.27
C ALA A 30 11.88 -0.05 8.03
N LEU A 31 10.63 -0.28 7.62
CA LEU A 31 9.65 0.79 7.43
C LEU A 31 9.20 1.38 8.78
N PRO A 32 8.83 2.68 8.82
CA PRO A 32 8.55 3.37 10.09
C PRO A 32 7.44 2.70 10.90
N GLU A 33 7.58 2.73 12.23
CA GLU A 33 6.83 2.01 13.27
C GLU A 33 5.30 2.12 13.23
N ARG A 34 4.72 3.00 12.41
CA ARG A 34 3.27 3.28 12.37
C ARG A 34 2.49 2.38 11.43
N ALA A 35 3.14 1.39 10.81
CA ALA A 35 2.49 0.36 10.03
C ALA A 35 2.94 -1.02 10.52
N MET A 36 2.00 -1.81 11.02
CA MET A 36 2.22 -3.23 11.24
C MET A 36 2.22 -3.94 9.90
N LEU A 37 3.24 -4.75 9.66
CA LEU A 37 3.41 -5.48 8.41
C LEU A 37 3.35 -6.97 8.72
N HIS A 38 2.54 -7.68 7.96
CA HIS A 38 2.52 -9.15 7.97
C HIS A 38 3.02 -9.65 6.64
N LEU A 39 4.12 -10.40 6.69
CA LEU A 39 4.60 -11.20 5.57
C LEU A 39 3.98 -12.60 5.67
N PRO A 40 3.60 -13.22 4.55
CA PRO A 40 3.08 -14.58 4.57
C PRO A 40 4.13 -15.53 5.15
N ALA A 41 3.70 -16.56 5.88
CA ALA A 41 4.58 -17.50 6.60
C ALA A 41 5.63 -18.19 5.71
N ALA A 42 5.33 -18.41 4.42
CA ALA A 42 6.28 -18.94 3.44
C ALA A 42 7.39 -17.94 3.04
N GLY A 43 7.31 -16.70 3.52
CA GLY A 43 8.14 -15.59 3.10
C GLY A 43 7.75 -15.01 1.74
N VAL A 44 8.53 -14.04 1.28
CA VAL A 44 8.37 -13.41 -0.04
C VAL A 44 9.68 -13.54 -0.81
N THR A 45 9.64 -14.20 -1.96
CA THR A 45 10.81 -14.41 -2.86
C THR A 45 10.74 -13.56 -4.12
N GLY A 46 9.66 -12.80 -4.29
CA GLY A 46 9.41 -11.89 -5.41
C GLY A 46 8.17 -11.03 -5.15
N PRO A 47 7.78 -10.17 -6.11
CA PRO A 47 6.61 -9.29 -5.95
C PRO A 47 5.30 -10.07 -5.70
N VAL A 48 4.72 -9.88 -4.52
CA VAL A 48 3.41 -10.43 -4.13
C VAL A 48 2.35 -9.32 -4.00
N PRO A 49 1.05 -9.64 -3.95
CA PRO A 49 0.02 -8.65 -3.70
C PRO A 49 0.19 -7.97 -2.34
N LEU A 50 -0.38 -6.76 -2.23
CA LEU A 50 -0.46 -6.01 -0.98
C LEU A 50 -1.93 -5.74 -0.64
N VAL A 51 -2.30 -5.97 0.62
CA VAL A 51 -3.57 -5.50 1.19
C VAL A 51 -3.30 -4.44 2.25
N ILE A 52 -3.81 -3.23 2.03
CA ILE A 52 -3.87 -2.18 3.04
C ILE A 52 -5.11 -2.42 3.91
N LEU A 53 -4.90 -2.68 5.20
CA LEU A 53 -5.93 -2.99 6.18
C LEU A 53 -6.12 -1.79 7.14
N LEU A 54 -7.27 -1.12 7.05
CA LEU A 54 -7.53 0.12 7.77
C LEU A 54 -8.44 -0.10 8.99
N HIS A 55 -7.95 0.27 10.17
CA HIS A 55 -8.70 0.13 11.42
C HIS A 55 -9.91 1.07 11.49
N GLY A 56 -10.90 0.72 12.32
CA GLY A 56 -12.02 1.60 12.67
C GLY A 56 -11.60 2.75 13.57
N SER A 57 -12.42 3.81 13.65
CA SER A 57 -12.12 4.94 14.54
C SER A 57 -11.89 4.49 15.98
N THR A 58 -10.94 5.13 16.66
CA THR A 58 -10.47 4.82 18.02
C THR A 58 -9.69 3.51 18.19
N GLY A 59 -9.40 2.81 17.09
CA GLY A 59 -8.54 1.63 17.07
C GLY A 59 -7.13 1.92 16.58
N THR A 60 -6.36 0.85 16.40
CA THR A 60 -5.00 0.85 15.85
C THR A 60 -4.87 -0.18 14.72
N GLY A 61 -3.86 -0.04 13.88
CA GLY A 61 -3.52 -1.01 12.86
C GLY A 61 -3.18 -2.38 13.45
N ALA A 62 -2.49 -2.40 14.60
CA ALA A 62 -2.15 -3.63 15.32
C ALA A 62 -3.40 -4.40 15.80
N GLU A 63 -4.38 -3.70 16.38
CA GLU A 63 -5.65 -4.32 16.80
C GLU A 63 -6.43 -4.84 15.60
N MET A 64 -6.54 -4.05 14.52
CA MET A 64 -7.25 -4.49 13.32
C MET A 64 -6.59 -5.69 12.65
N LEU A 65 -5.25 -5.74 12.59
CA LEU A 65 -4.53 -6.89 12.06
C LEU A 65 -4.82 -8.16 12.87
N ARG A 66 -4.77 -8.05 14.21
CA ARG A 66 -5.06 -9.16 15.13
C ARG A 66 -6.52 -9.64 15.01
N ASP A 67 -7.48 -8.71 14.93
CA ASP A 67 -8.90 -9.03 15.06
C ASP A 67 -9.57 -9.39 13.72
N SER A 68 -8.93 -9.07 12.57
CA SER A 68 -9.47 -9.33 11.23
C SER A 68 -9.20 -10.74 10.68
N HIS A 69 -8.26 -11.47 11.29
CA HIS A 69 -7.74 -12.75 10.78
C HIS A 69 -7.16 -12.69 9.35
N LEU A 70 -6.72 -11.50 8.94
CA LEU A 70 -6.17 -11.30 7.59
C LEU A 70 -4.72 -11.79 7.48
N ALA A 71 -4.00 -11.90 8.58
CA ALA A 71 -2.66 -12.50 8.64
C ALA A 71 -2.68 -13.99 8.26
N GLU A 72 -3.61 -14.76 8.82
CA GLU A 72 -3.78 -16.18 8.50
C GLU A 72 -4.26 -16.37 7.06
N THR A 73 -5.03 -15.42 6.54
CA THR A 73 -5.46 -15.41 5.14
C THR A 73 -4.28 -15.08 4.21
N ALA A 74 -3.43 -14.13 4.61
CA ALA A 74 -2.18 -13.82 3.91
C ALA A 74 -1.25 -15.03 3.85
N ASP A 75 -1.11 -15.78 4.94
CA ASP A 75 -0.31 -17.00 5.00
C ASP A 75 -0.79 -18.06 4.01
N ARG A 76 -2.11 -18.26 3.90
CA ARG A 76 -2.70 -19.25 3.00
C ARG A 76 -2.65 -18.85 1.52
N HIS A 77 -2.67 -17.55 1.22
CA HIS A 77 -2.86 -17.06 -0.14
C HIS A 77 -1.67 -16.26 -0.71
N GLY A 78 -0.64 -16.01 0.09
CA GLY A 78 0.63 -15.43 -0.36
C GLY A 78 0.55 -13.96 -0.72
N PHE A 79 0.14 -13.11 0.23
CA PHE A 79 0.15 -11.65 0.07
C PHE A 79 0.67 -10.94 1.33
N VAL A 80 1.14 -9.72 1.19
CA VAL A 80 1.55 -8.86 2.32
C VAL A 80 0.33 -8.10 2.85
N VAL A 81 0.21 -7.98 4.17
CA VAL A 81 -0.74 -7.05 4.81
C VAL A 81 0.03 -5.87 5.38
N ALA A 82 -0.44 -4.66 5.11
CA ALA A 82 -0.01 -3.47 5.83
C ALA A 82 -1.19 -2.88 6.60
N ALA A 83 -1.06 -2.82 7.92
CA ALA A 83 -2.04 -2.28 8.84
C ALA A 83 -1.49 -1.03 9.55
N PRO A 84 -1.63 0.15 8.93
CA PRO A 84 -1.20 1.42 9.51
C PRO A 84 -2.18 2.02 10.49
N ASP A 85 -1.65 2.89 11.37
CA ASP A 85 -2.46 3.78 12.21
C ASP A 85 -2.89 5.04 11.46
N GLY A 86 -4.09 5.54 11.80
CA GLY A 86 -4.62 6.83 11.37
C GLY A 86 -3.80 8.03 11.86
N GLY A 87 -3.98 9.18 11.21
CA GLY A 87 -3.14 10.36 11.45
C GLY A 87 -3.54 11.21 12.65
N ILE A 88 -4.75 11.02 13.18
CA ILE A 88 -5.32 11.86 14.24
C ILE A 88 -5.43 11.02 15.51
N ALA A 89 -4.77 11.44 16.59
CA ALA A 89 -4.93 10.81 17.89
C ALA A 89 -6.34 11.05 18.46
N ALA A 90 -6.91 10.03 19.08
CA ALA A 90 -8.16 10.12 19.86
C ALA A 90 -7.90 9.64 21.30
N ASP A 91 -8.90 9.77 22.19
CA ASP A 91 -8.83 9.31 23.58
C ASP A 91 -8.35 7.86 23.70
N ARG A 92 -8.69 7.04 22.68
CA ARG A 92 -8.05 5.75 22.40
C ARG A 92 -7.71 5.67 20.92
N GLY A 93 -6.54 5.13 20.62
CA GLY A 93 -6.10 4.84 19.25
C GLY A 93 -6.14 6.07 18.34
N PHE A 94 -6.58 5.85 17.10
CA PHE A 94 -6.51 6.85 16.05
C PHE A 94 -7.79 7.00 15.23
N VAL A 95 -7.85 8.08 14.45
CA VAL A 95 -8.88 8.36 13.46
C VAL A 95 -8.22 8.76 12.14
N TRP A 96 -8.85 8.37 11.03
CA TRP A 96 -8.43 8.76 9.69
C TRP A 96 -8.82 10.21 9.37
N ASN A 97 -7.87 10.97 8.86
CA ASN A 97 -8.13 12.29 8.28
C ASN A 97 -8.75 12.13 6.89
N ILE A 98 -10.09 12.17 6.84
CA ILE A 98 -10.86 12.15 5.59
C ILE A 98 -11.30 13.59 5.29
N PRO A 99 -10.84 14.21 4.17
CA PRO A 99 -11.19 15.58 3.82
C PRO A 99 -12.71 15.81 3.81
N GLY A 100 -13.17 16.84 4.50
CA GLY A 100 -14.59 17.22 4.55
C GLY A 100 -15.47 16.37 5.46
N VAL A 101 -14.91 15.39 6.18
CA VAL A 101 -15.66 14.49 7.07
C VAL A 101 -15.30 14.77 8.54
N PRO A 102 -16.28 15.06 9.41
CA PRO A 102 -16.05 15.14 10.84
C PRO A 102 -15.53 13.82 11.42
N THR A 103 -14.66 13.90 12.41
CA THR A 103 -14.23 12.74 13.18
C THR A 103 -15.36 12.22 14.07
N VAL A 104 -15.14 11.09 14.76
CA VAL A 104 -16.13 10.51 15.69
C VAL A 104 -16.47 11.40 16.89
N THR A 105 -15.69 12.46 17.14
CA THR A 105 -15.99 13.47 18.17
C THR A 105 -16.92 14.58 17.66
N GLY A 106 -17.34 14.53 16.39
CA GLY A 106 -18.17 15.56 15.74
C GLY A 106 -17.38 16.78 15.25
N SER A 107 -16.07 16.83 15.50
CA SER A 107 -15.21 17.93 15.06
C SER A 107 -14.47 17.58 13.77
N MET A 108 -14.27 18.59 12.92
CA MET A 108 -13.41 18.46 11.75
C MET A 108 -11.94 18.20 12.16
N PRO A 109 -11.18 17.41 11.38
CA PRO A 109 -9.74 17.34 11.53
C PRO A 109 -9.09 18.73 11.58
N ALA A 110 -8.06 18.88 12.42
CA ALA A 110 -7.27 20.11 12.47
C ALA A 110 -6.60 20.38 11.10
N ARG A 111 -6.35 21.66 10.78
CA ARG A 111 -5.80 22.06 9.48
C ARG A 111 -4.41 21.47 9.20
N ASP A 112 -3.66 21.21 10.25
CA ASP A 112 -2.32 20.63 10.26
C ASP A 112 -2.31 19.11 10.51
N ALA A 113 -3.48 18.47 10.62
CA ALA A 113 -3.58 17.03 10.73
C ALA A 113 -2.90 16.33 9.54
N ARG A 114 -2.25 15.19 9.79
CA ARG A 114 -1.57 14.41 8.76
C ARG A 114 -2.52 14.10 7.61
N ASP A 115 -2.04 14.29 6.38
CA ASP A 115 -2.75 13.86 5.17
C ASP A 115 -2.64 12.33 5.04
N ASP A 116 -3.70 11.64 5.41
CA ASP A 116 -3.72 10.17 5.41
C ASP A 116 -3.78 9.59 4.00
N VAL A 117 -4.30 10.31 3.00
CA VAL A 117 -4.22 9.87 1.60
C VAL A 117 -2.76 9.86 1.15
N ARG A 118 -2.04 10.96 1.36
CA ARG A 118 -0.61 11.06 1.00
C ARG A 118 0.21 10.00 1.73
N TYR A 119 -0.03 9.83 3.03
CA TYR A 119 0.67 8.84 3.84
C TYR A 119 0.45 7.41 3.30
N LEU A 120 -0.80 7.01 3.03
CA LEU A 120 -1.11 5.66 2.55
C LEU A 120 -0.56 5.40 1.15
N THR A 121 -0.67 6.35 0.21
CA THR A 121 -0.06 6.18 -1.12
C THR A 121 1.47 6.14 -1.04
N GLY A 122 2.08 6.92 -0.15
CA GLY A 122 3.53 6.87 0.08
C GLY A 122 3.98 5.57 0.75
N LEU A 123 3.14 4.97 1.60
CA LEU A 123 3.42 3.64 2.16
C LEU A 123 3.45 2.57 1.06
N ILE A 124 2.49 2.60 0.14
CA ILE A 124 2.48 1.72 -1.04
C ILE A 124 3.76 1.91 -1.85
N ASP A 125 4.15 3.16 -2.14
CA ASP A 125 5.37 3.44 -2.91
C ASP A 125 6.63 2.88 -2.25
N ARG A 126 6.77 3.04 -0.92
CA ARG A 126 7.89 2.49 -0.17
C ARG A 126 7.90 0.96 -0.19
N LEU A 127 6.74 0.33 -0.02
CA LEU A 127 6.61 -1.13 -0.07
C LEU A 127 6.94 -1.68 -1.46
N VAL A 128 6.48 -1.05 -2.53
CA VAL A 128 6.83 -1.43 -3.91
C VAL A 128 8.33 -1.28 -4.18
N ALA A 129 8.96 -0.23 -3.65
CA ALA A 129 10.40 0.01 -3.81
C ALA A 129 11.29 -1.10 -3.18
N THR A 130 10.75 -1.92 -2.27
CA THR A 130 11.46 -3.09 -1.71
C THR A 130 11.68 -4.22 -2.72
N GLY A 131 10.98 -4.19 -3.85
CA GLY A 131 10.96 -5.29 -4.82
C GLY A 131 10.09 -6.48 -4.40
N CYS A 132 9.50 -6.47 -3.20
CA CYS A 132 8.68 -7.57 -2.67
C CYS A 132 7.18 -7.36 -2.86
N VAL A 133 6.74 -6.16 -3.23
CA VAL A 133 5.32 -5.86 -3.48
C VAL A 133 5.09 -5.55 -4.96
N ASP A 134 4.07 -6.17 -5.53
CA ASP A 134 3.59 -5.88 -6.87
C ASP A 134 2.64 -4.66 -6.86
N GLY A 135 3.14 -3.53 -7.36
CA GLY A 135 2.38 -2.29 -7.44
C GLY A 135 1.12 -2.34 -8.32
N THR A 136 0.94 -3.40 -9.12
CA THR A 136 -0.29 -3.62 -9.91
C THR A 136 -1.35 -4.44 -9.18
N ARG A 137 -1.00 -5.04 -8.04
CA ARG A 137 -1.87 -5.89 -7.20
C ARG A 137 -1.95 -5.35 -5.77
N VAL A 138 -2.36 -4.10 -5.66
CA VAL A 138 -2.58 -3.42 -4.38
C VAL A 138 -4.07 -3.31 -4.11
N TYR A 139 -4.50 -3.69 -2.92
CA TYR A 139 -5.89 -3.70 -2.49
C TYR A 139 -6.05 -2.90 -1.19
N ALA A 140 -7.25 -2.41 -0.92
CA ALA A 140 -7.56 -1.78 0.37
C ALA A 140 -8.89 -2.27 0.94
N THR A 141 -8.91 -2.48 2.25
CA THR A 141 -10.11 -2.82 3.02
C THR A 141 -10.02 -2.18 4.41
N GLY A 142 -11.14 -2.10 5.11
CA GLY A 142 -11.19 -1.57 6.47
C GLY A 142 -12.62 -1.47 6.98
N LEU A 143 -12.75 -1.35 8.30
CA LEU A 143 -14.03 -1.30 9.02
C LEU A 143 -14.39 0.12 9.45
N SER A 144 -15.65 0.54 9.29
CA SER A 144 -16.21 1.79 9.83
C SER A 144 -15.41 3.03 9.42
N GLY A 145 -14.59 3.62 10.31
CA GLY A 145 -13.68 4.71 9.95
C GLY A 145 -12.67 4.32 8.88
N GLY A 146 -12.16 3.09 8.95
CA GLY A 146 -11.32 2.50 7.92
C GLY A 146 -12.09 2.27 6.62
N GLY A 147 -13.34 1.80 6.69
CA GLY A 147 -14.21 1.61 5.51
C GLY A 147 -14.53 2.93 4.79
N ARG A 148 -14.76 4.01 5.55
CA ARG A 148 -14.89 5.36 4.98
C ARG A 148 -13.59 5.79 4.28
N MET A 149 -12.43 5.56 4.89
CA MET A 149 -11.15 5.89 4.29
C MET A 149 -10.86 5.04 3.04
N THR A 150 -11.18 3.73 3.08
CA THR A 150 -11.10 2.82 1.94
C THR A 150 -11.97 3.31 0.77
N SER A 151 -13.20 3.73 1.05
CA SER A 151 -14.09 4.30 0.04
C SER A 151 -13.52 5.60 -0.53
N TRP A 152 -12.99 6.48 0.33
CA TRP A 152 -12.37 7.73 -0.09
C TRP A 152 -11.16 7.52 -1.00
N LEU A 153 -10.27 6.58 -0.65
CA LEU A 153 -9.14 6.17 -1.48
C LEU A 153 -9.58 5.69 -2.87
N GLY A 154 -10.69 4.95 -2.95
CA GLY A 154 -11.30 4.56 -4.21
C GLY A 154 -11.67 5.75 -5.10
N CYS A 155 -12.10 6.87 -4.50
CA CYS A 155 -12.44 8.08 -5.24
C CYS A 155 -11.21 8.89 -5.67
N VAL A 156 -10.26 9.12 -4.76
CA VAL A 156 -9.18 10.10 -4.98
C VAL A 156 -7.85 9.48 -5.44
N ALA A 157 -7.70 8.18 -5.27
CA ALA A 157 -6.47 7.44 -5.58
C ALA A 157 -6.74 6.14 -6.34
N ALA A 158 -7.84 6.06 -7.10
CA ALA A 158 -8.31 4.86 -7.80
C ALA A 158 -7.21 4.08 -8.53
N ARG A 159 -6.31 4.80 -9.25
CA ARG A 159 -5.21 4.19 -10.02
C ARG A 159 -4.17 3.44 -9.18
N ARG A 160 -4.18 3.62 -7.86
CA ARG A 160 -3.27 2.95 -6.93
C ARG A 160 -3.79 1.58 -6.50
N PHE A 161 -5.07 1.27 -6.72
CA PHE A 161 -5.71 0.07 -6.19
C PHE A 161 -6.32 -0.76 -7.31
N ALA A 162 -6.04 -2.06 -7.31
CA ALA A 162 -6.68 -3.04 -8.18
C ALA A 162 -8.15 -3.26 -7.78
N ALA A 163 -8.44 -3.27 -6.48
CA ALA A 163 -9.80 -3.23 -5.94
C ALA A 163 -9.83 -2.68 -4.51
N ILE A 164 -11.02 -2.29 -4.06
CA ILE A 164 -11.30 -1.90 -2.69
C ILE A 164 -12.50 -2.69 -2.13
N ALA A 165 -12.50 -2.94 -0.82
CA ALA A 165 -13.58 -3.60 -0.10
C ALA A 165 -13.86 -2.88 1.24
N PRO A 166 -14.59 -1.76 1.23
CA PRO A 166 -14.97 -1.06 2.45
C PRO A 166 -16.06 -1.82 3.23
N VAL A 167 -15.92 -1.88 4.56
CA VAL A 167 -16.84 -2.53 5.52
C VAL A 167 -17.27 -1.51 6.58
#